data_AF-A0A4Y9SA85-F1
#
_entry.id   AF-A0A4Y9SA85-F1
#
_cell.length_a   1.000
_cell.length_b   1.000
_cell.length_c   1.000
_cell.angle_alpha   90.00
_cell.angle_beta   90.00
_cell.angle_gamma   90.00
#
_symmetry.space_group_name_H-M   'P 1'
#
loop_
_entity.id
_entity.type
_entity.pdbx_description
1 polymer ?
#
loop_
_entity_poly.entity_id
_entity_poly.type
_entity_poly.pdbx_seq_one_letter_code
_entity_poly.pdbx_strand_id
1 'polypeptide(L)'
;MASAGPGLGVGVGLRAPHYRQFLEHKPRVGWLEVHTENYLDQGGWDWHVLEQLRRDYPISLHGVGLGLGSARGFSETHLRRVRDLAARIEPALVSEHLCWGAVADRQLNDLLPLTLDDAALALMCDRVQRVQELLQRQLLLENVSTYIRFRADSMTEAEFMAALAARTGCGLLLDINNLYVNQCNHGEDALAAMAAIAPGSVGEMHLAGHLRTPQAVIDHHGDRVAPPVWDLYGAALRRFGAVPTLIEWDTDIPSLDVLLDEAGQAAQRHARHAETGTRPHGPAIAHLTGRRDAGISVMELAALQQQFADALIDAGQTSAAVGRCKSAHADHRFALYRGNMTSTWVKTLSSAYPVVRELVGDEFLAGLARAYGRAIPADNPDLNRFGAGFADFLRSFEAAADLPYLPDMAALEWALHRAHYAPSTPALDAQRLASIAPDGLEACRFALHPATCLLASEWAVVPLWLAHQPCGPAFPAEMAAASHGLVTRPGWQPQLMALNAAQHAALAVLASGGTFGAALDAAFGRDENFDVAASLQLWLAQGVLAGAVEGA
;
A
#
# COMPACT_ATOMS: atom_id res chain seq x y z
N MET A 1 26.44 9.69 -18.03
CA MET A 1 25.56 9.11 -19.06
C MET A 1 25.39 7.63 -18.73
N ALA A 2 24.41 7.31 -17.88
CA ALA A 2 23.94 5.93 -17.75
C ALA A 2 23.03 5.68 -18.96
N SER A 3 23.41 4.73 -19.81
CA SER A 3 22.57 4.27 -20.93
C SER A 3 21.25 3.73 -20.37
N ALA A 4 20.13 4.08 -21.00
CA ALA A 4 18.84 3.43 -20.78
C ALA A 4 19.04 1.91 -20.70
N GLY A 5 18.52 1.27 -19.65
CA GLY A 5 18.62 -0.17 -19.46
C GLY A 5 18.09 -0.92 -20.70
N PRO A 6 18.57 -2.14 -21.00
CA PRO A 6 18.07 -2.93 -22.11
C PRO A 6 16.55 -3.13 -21.99
N GLY A 7 15.87 -3.16 -23.14
CA GLY A 7 14.41 -3.09 -23.26
C GLY A 7 13.65 -4.15 -22.46
N LEU A 8 13.18 -3.77 -21.27
CA LEU A 8 12.25 -4.56 -20.45
C LEU A 8 10.98 -4.94 -21.23
N GLY A 9 10.64 -4.18 -22.28
CA GLY A 9 9.48 -4.43 -23.11
C GLY A 9 8.20 -4.17 -22.33
N VAL A 10 7.25 -5.09 -22.43
CA VAL A 10 5.95 -4.94 -21.79
C VAL A 10 5.84 -5.83 -20.54
N GLY A 11 5.44 -5.21 -19.43
CA GLY A 11 5.19 -5.86 -18.15
C GLY A 11 3.72 -5.78 -17.74
N VAL A 12 3.41 -6.33 -16.58
CA VAL A 12 2.06 -6.28 -15.99
C VAL A 12 2.13 -5.99 -14.49
N GLY A 13 1.12 -5.30 -13.96
CA GLY A 13 0.96 -5.12 -12.53
C GLY A 13 0.65 -6.47 -11.85
N LEU A 14 1.47 -6.88 -10.88
CA LEU A 14 1.24 -8.09 -10.11
C LEU A 14 0.33 -7.76 -8.91
N ARG A 15 -0.82 -8.44 -8.82
CA ARG A 15 -1.77 -8.34 -7.72
C ARG A 15 -2.03 -9.72 -7.11
N ALA A 16 -2.44 -9.75 -5.84
CA ALA A 16 -2.59 -11.00 -5.06
C ALA A 16 -3.41 -12.10 -5.76
N PRO A 17 -4.53 -11.81 -6.48
CA PRO A 17 -5.28 -12.83 -7.22
C PRO A 17 -4.45 -13.61 -8.24
N HIS A 18 -3.37 -13.04 -8.79
CA HIS A 18 -2.55 -13.67 -9.82
C HIS A 18 -1.33 -14.43 -9.27
N TYR A 19 -1.00 -14.29 -7.98
CA TYR A 19 0.24 -14.82 -7.39
C TYR A 19 0.46 -16.30 -7.69
N ARG A 20 -0.56 -17.13 -7.42
CA ARG A 20 -0.46 -18.58 -7.62
C ARG A 20 -0.16 -18.92 -9.08
N GLN A 21 -0.85 -18.27 -10.01
CA GLN A 21 -0.66 -18.52 -11.44
C GLN A 21 0.74 -18.12 -11.92
N PHE A 22 1.29 -17.02 -11.41
CA PHE A 22 2.68 -16.61 -11.71
C PHE A 22 3.72 -17.58 -11.14
N LEU A 23 3.53 -18.06 -9.92
CA LEU A 23 4.42 -19.05 -9.30
C LEU A 23 4.40 -20.40 -10.03
N GLU A 24 3.22 -20.88 -10.41
CA GLU A 24 3.04 -22.21 -11.00
C GLU A 24 3.35 -22.24 -12.50
N HIS A 25 2.88 -21.24 -13.27
CA HIS A 25 2.91 -21.27 -14.73
C HIS A 25 4.00 -20.40 -15.35
N LYS A 26 4.54 -19.43 -14.60
CA LYS A 26 5.56 -18.47 -15.07
C LYS A 26 5.25 -17.90 -16.47
N PRO A 27 4.12 -17.19 -16.63
CA PRO A 27 3.72 -16.64 -17.92
C PRO A 27 4.80 -15.69 -18.47
N ARG A 28 4.93 -15.63 -19.80
CA ARG A 28 5.97 -14.82 -20.47
C ARG A 28 5.55 -13.36 -20.52
N VAL A 29 6.06 -12.58 -19.58
CA VAL A 29 5.99 -11.11 -19.54
C VAL A 29 7.40 -10.55 -19.33
N GLY A 30 7.64 -9.30 -19.72
CA GLY A 30 8.96 -8.69 -19.65
C GLY A 30 9.43 -8.39 -18.22
N TRP A 31 8.50 -8.00 -17.35
CA TRP A 31 8.75 -7.60 -15.97
C TRP A 31 7.43 -7.50 -15.20
N LEU A 32 7.53 -7.37 -13.87
CA LEU A 32 6.39 -7.24 -12.96
C LEU A 32 6.50 -5.95 -12.16
N GLU A 33 5.41 -5.22 -12.06
CA GLU A 33 5.30 -4.10 -11.11
C GLU A 33 4.55 -4.54 -9.85
N VAL A 34 5.02 -4.04 -8.71
CA VAL A 34 4.32 -4.18 -7.43
C VAL A 34 4.23 -2.85 -6.71
N HIS A 35 3.15 -2.65 -5.94
CA HIS A 35 3.05 -1.52 -5.03
C HIS A 35 3.99 -1.70 -3.84
N THR A 36 4.89 -0.74 -3.67
CA THR A 36 5.97 -0.73 -2.68
C THR A 36 5.44 -0.98 -1.27
N GLU A 37 4.33 -0.32 -0.92
CA GLU A 37 3.70 -0.31 0.41
C GLU A 37 3.27 -1.70 0.88
N ASN A 38 2.94 -2.61 -0.05
CA ASN A 38 2.51 -3.97 0.29
C ASN A 38 3.65 -4.86 0.81
N TYR A 39 4.92 -4.45 0.64
CA TYR A 39 6.09 -5.28 0.96
C TYR A 39 7.04 -4.65 1.97
N LEU A 40 6.71 -3.48 2.52
CA LEU A 40 7.61 -2.73 3.41
C LEU A 40 7.97 -3.46 4.72
N ASP A 41 7.09 -4.33 5.22
CA ASP A 41 7.35 -5.10 6.44
C ASP A 41 8.04 -6.46 6.18
N GLN A 42 8.26 -6.84 4.90
CA GLN A 42 9.07 -8.00 4.47
C GLN A 42 8.69 -9.32 5.18
N GLY A 43 7.39 -9.59 5.29
CA GLY A 43 6.84 -10.75 5.97
C GLY A 43 5.68 -11.39 5.21
N GLY A 44 5.42 -12.65 5.54
CA GLY A 44 4.19 -13.34 5.14
C GLY A 44 4.20 -13.84 3.70
N TRP A 45 3.01 -14.19 3.22
CA TRP A 45 2.82 -14.79 1.90
C TRP A 45 3.24 -13.88 0.75
N ASP A 46 2.87 -12.60 0.81
CA ASP A 46 3.16 -11.65 -0.27
C ASP A 46 4.68 -11.48 -0.44
N TRP A 47 5.39 -11.34 0.68
CA TRP A 47 6.85 -11.32 0.69
C TRP A 47 7.47 -12.58 0.10
N HIS A 48 6.98 -13.76 0.49
CA HIS A 48 7.45 -15.03 -0.07
C HIS A 48 7.28 -15.08 -1.58
N VAL A 49 6.10 -14.69 -2.09
CA VAL A 49 5.81 -14.65 -3.52
C VAL A 49 6.78 -13.72 -4.24
N LEU A 50 7.00 -12.51 -3.73
CA LEU A 50 7.92 -11.55 -4.34
C LEU A 50 9.37 -12.07 -4.36
N GLU A 51 9.84 -12.70 -3.28
CA GLU A 51 11.18 -13.30 -3.24
C GLU A 51 11.38 -14.47 -4.20
N GLN A 52 10.32 -15.21 -4.52
CA GLN A 52 10.37 -16.24 -5.56
C GLN A 52 10.36 -15.60 -6.95
N LEU A 53 9.40 -14.72 -7.24
CA LEU A 53 9.20 -14.16 -8.57
C LEU A 53 10.34 -13.24 -9.01
N ARG A 54 11.00 -12.51 -8.10
CA ARG A 54 12.15 -11.67 -8.46
C ARG A 54 13.34 -12.44 -9.04
N ARG A 55 13.36 -13.78 -8.88
CA ARG A 55 14.40 -14.66 -9.46
C ARG A 55 14.16 -14.90 -10.95
N ASP A 56 12.91 -14.83 -11.36
CA ASP A 56 12.45 -15.13 -12.72
C ASP A 56 12.11 -13.86 -13.52
N TYR A 57 11.72 -12.76 -12.83
CA TYR A 57 11.27 -11.51 -13.44
C TYR A 57 12.01 -10.30 -12.86
N PRO A 58 12.40 -9.31 -13.69
CA PRO A 58 12.70 -7.98 -13.22
C PRO A 58 11.49 -7.39 -12.49
N ILE A 59 11.74 -6.69 -11.39
CA ILE A 59 10.69 -6.06 -10.56
C ILE A 59 10.77 -4.54 -10.67
N SER A 60 9.63 -3.88 -10.83
CA SER A 60 9.46 -2.45 -10.58
C SER A 60 8.80 -2.25 -9.21
N LEU A 61 9.33 -1.33 -8.42
CA LEU A 61 8.69 -0.86 -7.19
C LEU A 61 8.02 0.47 -7.44
N HIS A 62 6.69 0.48 -7.43
CA HIS A 62 5.89 1.67 -7.63
C HIS A 62 5.31 2.14 -6.29
N GLY A 63 5.63 3.36 -5.85
CA GLY A 63 5.27 3.88 -4.54
C GLY A 63 3.98 4.71 -4.57
N VAL A 64 3.12 4.52 -3.57
CA VAL A 64 1.90 5.31 -3.34
C VAL A 64 1.90 6.07 -2.00
N GLY A 65 3.00 6.00 -1.24
CA GLY A 65 3.04 6.41 0.16
C GLY A 65 3.90 7.64 0.50
N LEU A 66 4.83 8.08 -0.36
CA LEU A 66 5.76 9.15 0.02
C LEU A 66 5.11 10.54 0.00
N GLY A 67 4.19 10.80 -0.94
CA GLY A 67 3.50 12.09 -1.05
C GLY A 67 4.47 13.27 -1.12
N LEU A 68 5.45 13.18 -2.02
CA LEU A 68 6.61 14.08 -2.07
C LEU A 68 6.25 15.56 -2.20
N GLY A 69 5.02 15.93 -2.56
CA GLY A 69 4.58 17.32 -2.61
C GLY A 69 3.99 17.87 -1.31
N SER A 70 3.88 17.08 -0.23
CA SER A 70 3.29 17.53 1.06
C SER A 70 4.14 18.61 1.74
N ALA A 71 3.74 19.87 1.74
CA ALA A 71 4.52 21.01 2.23
C ALA A 71 5.01 20.83 3.69
N ARG A 72 4.27 20.11 4.53
CA ARG A 72 4.66 19.75 5.90
C ARG A 72 5.88 18.82 6.02
N GLY A 73 6.33 18.23 4.91
CA GLY A 73 7.37 17.19 4.85
C GLY A 73 6.79 15.81 4.51
N PHE A 74 7.68 14.83 4.32
CA PHE A 74 7.35 13.42 4.15
C PHE A 74 8.10 12.56 5.18
N SER A 75 7.68 11.31 5.38
CA SER A 75 8.22 10.46 6.45
C SER A 75 9.59 9.86 6.09
N GLU A 76 10.66 10.34 6.73
CA GLU A 76 12.01 9.76 6.62
C GLU A 76 12.08 8.31 7.11
N THR A 77 11.22 7.92 8.06
CA THR A 77 11.12 6.52 8.50
C THR A 77 10.52 5.64 7.40
N HIS A 78 9.50 6.14 6.70
CA HIS A 78 8.93 5.42 5.55
C HIS A 78 9.95 5.32 4.41
N LEU A 79 10.64 6.41 4.06
CA LEU A 79 11.67 6.39 3.01
C LEU A 79 12.82 5.41 3.33
N ARG A 80 13.22 5.26 4.61
CA ARG A 80 14.18 4.22 5.02
C ARG A 80 13.67 2.81 4.78
N ARG A 81 12.38 2.54 5.04
CA ARG A 81 11.76 1.22 4.74
C ARG A 81 11.76 0.94 3.24
N VAL A 82 11.45 1.95 2.41
CA VAL A 82 11.54 1.86 0.95
C VAL A 82 12.98 1.56 0.50
N ARG A 83 13.99 2.24 1.08
CA ARG A 83 15.40 1.95 0.83
C ARG A 83 15.76 0.51 1.18
N ASP A 84 15.35 0.03 2.35
CA ASP A 84 15.68 -1.32 2.81
C ASP A 84 15.03 -2.39 1.92
N LEU A 85 13.79 -2.16 1.48
CA LEU A 85 13.12 -3.00 0.49
C LEU A 85 13.84 -2.97 -0.86
N ALA A 86 14.18 -1.78 -1.38
CA ALA A 86 14.88 -1.64 -2.65
C ALA A 86 16.27 -2.29 -2.63
N ALA A 87 16.99 -2.23 -1.50
CA ALA A 87 18.27 -2.91 -1.32
C ALA A 87 18.11 -4.44 -1.30
N ARG A 88 16.97 -4.96 -0.82
CA ARG A 88 16.70 -6.40 -0.76
C ARG A 88 16.19 -6.97 -2.09
N ILE A 89 15.36 -6.21 -2.80
CA ILE A 89 14.71 -6.64 -4.06
C ILE A 89 15.60 -6.36 -5.26
N GLU A 90 16.45 -5.33 -5.20
CA GLU A 90 17.26 -4.84 -6.32
C GLU A 90 16.39 -4.55 -7.56
N PRO A 91 15.35 -3.71 -7.46
CA PRO A 91 14.38 -3.57 -8.54
C PRO A 91 14.99 -2.87 -9.76
N ALA A 92 14.46 -3.19 -10.93
CA ALA A 92 14.85 -2.60 -12.20
C ALA A 92 14.43 -1.13 -12.30
N LEU A 93 13.25 -0.80 -11.79
CA LEU A 93 12.67 0.54 -11.77
C LEU A 93 12.14 0.87 -10.37
N VAL A 94 12.17 2.16 -10.03
CA VAL A 94 11.53 2.70 -8.83
C VAL A 94 10.82 3.98 -9.21
N SER A 95 9.53 4.06 -8.92
CA SER A 95 8.66 5.18 -9.28
C SER A 95 7.83 5.68 -8.10
N GLU A 96 7.39 6.93 -8.19
CA GLU A 96 6.48 7.60 -7.26
C GLU A 96 5.63 8.62 -8.01
N HIS A 97 4.60 9.14 -7.37
CA HIS A 97 3.63 10.05 -7.93
C HIS A 97 3.97 11.52 -7.72
N LEU A 98 3.59 12.34 -8.70
CA LEU A 98 3.58 13.80 -8.62
C LEU A 98 2.39 14.30 -7.78
N CYS A 99 2.37 13.98 -6.48
CA CYS A 99 1.25 14.30 -5.59
C CYS A 99 1.71 14.75 -4.20
N TRP A 100 0.74 15.19 -3.39
CA TRP A 100 0.87 15.28 -1.94
C TRP A 100 -0.21 14.40 -1.29
N GLY A 101 -0.02 14.01 -0.02
CA GLY A 101 -0.94 13.11 0.66
C GLY A 101 -1.05 13.34 2.16
N ALA A 102 -0.52 14.47 2.64
CA ALA A 102 -0.35 14.71 4.06
C ALA A 102 -0.32 16.19 4.45
N VAL A 103 -0.83 16.47 5.64
CA VAL A 103 -0.83 17.78 6.30
C VAL A 103 -0.30 17.65 7.73
N ALA A 104 -0.24 18.75 8.49
CA ALA A 104 0.47 18.82 9.77
C ALA A 104 0.02 17.74 10.77
N ASP A 105 -1.28 17.44 10.80
CA ASP A 105 -1.93 16.61 11.81
C ASP A 105 -2.45 15.26 11.31
N ARG A 106 -2.34 14.96 10.00
CA ARG A 106 -2.82 13.70 9.41
C ARG A 106 -2.22 13.33 8.06
N GLN A 107 -2.32 12.04 7.76
CA GLN A 107 -2.17 11.45 6.43
C GLN A 107 -3.56 11.28 5.80
N LEU A 108 -3.64 11.52 4.50
CA LEU A 108 -4.86 11.38 3.72
C LEU A 108 -4.86 10.09 2.90
N ASN A 109 -3.66 9.52 2.65
CA ASN A 109 -3.46 8.28 1.89
C ASN A 109 -4.16 8.32 0.51
N ASP A 110 -4.05 9.46 -0.17
CA ASP A 110 -4.61 9.73 -1.49
C ASP A 110 -3.59 10.54 -2.31
N LEU A 111 -3.72 10.51 -3.64
CA LEU A 111 -2.84 11.19 -4.58
C LEU A 111 -3.42 12.58 -4.91
N LEU A 112 -3.15 13.56 -4.04
CA LEU A 112 -3.80 14.87 -4.13
C LEU A 112 -3.07 15.84 -5.07
N PRO A 113 -3.83 16.74 -5.75
CA PRO A 113 -3.30 17.59 -6.80
C PRO A 113 -2.36 18.67 -6.25
N LEU A 114 -1.19 18.84 -6.85
CA LEU A 114 -0.29 19.96 -6.55
C LEU A 114 -0.78 21.26 -7.18
N THR A 115 -0.41 22.39 -6.57
CA THR A 115 -0.32 23.64 -7.33
C THR A 115 0.88 23.56 -8.27
N LEU A 116 0.68 23.90 -9.53
CA LEU A 116 1.73 23.83 -10.55
C LEU A 116 2.41 25.20 -10.66
N ASP A 117 3.19 25.52 -9.62
CA ASP A 117 3.92 26.78 -9.47
C ASP A 117 5.41 26.55 -9.14
N ASP A 118 6.20 27.63 -9.18
CA ASP A 118 7.66 27.56 -8.94
C ASP A 118 8.02 27.08 -7.52
N ALA A 119 7.15 27.31 -6.54
CA ALA A 119 7.41 26.93 -5.16
C ALA A 119 7.19 25.42 -4.95
N ALA A 120 6.10 24.88 -5.49
CA ALA A 120 5.86 23.45 -5.53
C ALA A 120 6.95 22.75 -6.34
N LEU A 121 7.41 23.34 -7.45
CA LEU A 121 8.50 22.80 -8.25
C LEU A 121 9.82 22.77 -7.48
N ALA A 122 10.17 23.85 -6.78
CA ALA A 122 11.37 23.88 -5.93
C ALA A 122 11.29 22.82 -4.82
N LEU A 123 10.13 22.71 -4.16
CA LEU A 123 9.88 21.71 -3.13
C LEU A 123 10.05 20.29 -3.66
N MET A 124 9.47 19.98 -4.82
CA MET A 124 9.60 18.68 -5.47
C MET A 124 11.05 18.39 -5.86
N CYS A 125 11.78 19.38 -6.40
CA CYS A 125 13.19 19.21 -6.75
C CYS A 125 14.04 18.73 -5.56
N ASP A 126 13.94 19.42 -4.42
CA ASP A 126 14.71 19.11 -3.21
C ASP A 126 14.42 17.67 -2.72
N ARG A 127 13.14 17.27 -2.80
CA ARG A 127 12.69 15.98 -2.27
C ARG A 127 12.97 14.82 -3.19
N VAL A 128 12.84 15.02 -4.50
CA VAL A 128 13.28 14.04 -5.50
C VAL A 128 14.79 13.81 -5.39
N GLN A 129 15.59 14.87 -5.24
CA GLN A 129 17.03 14.74 -4.98
C GLN A 129 17.30 13.93 -3.70
N ARG A 130 16.63 14.26 -2.60
CA ARG A 130 16.75 13.53 -1.33
C ARG A 130 16.44 12.02 -1.48
N VAL A 131 15.38 11.67 -2.21
CA VAL A 131 15.01 10.26 -2.45
C VAL A 131 16.07 9.57 -3.30
N GLN A 132 16.49 10.17 -4.41
CA GLN A 132 17.55 9.60 -5.27
C GLN A 132 18.87 9.42 -4.53
N GLU A 133 19.25 10.37 -3.67
CA GLU A 133 20.43 10.28 -2.81
C GLU A 133 20.30 9.13 -1.81
N LEU A 134 19.15 8.93 -1.18
CA LEU A 134 19.02 7.83 -0.22
C LEU A 134 18.98 6.45 -0.92
N LEU A 135 18.27 6.36 -2.04
CA LEU A 135 18.12 5.11 -2.80
C LEU A 135 19.34 4.79 -3.68
N GLN A 136 20.21 5.77 -3.93
CA GLN A 136 21.36 5.69 -4.82
C GLN A 136 21.00 5.22 -6.24
N ARG A 137 19.88 5.73 -6.76
CA ARG A 137 19.33 5.40 -8.09
C ARG A 137 18.45 6.52 -8.63
N GLN A 138 18.22 6.50 -9.94
CA GLN A 138 17.26 7.39 -10.57
C GLN A 138 15.84 7.00 -10.14
N LEU A 139 15.05 8.00 -9.73
CA LEU A 139 13.64 7.86 -9.44
C LEU A 139 12.83 8.24 -10.70
N LEU A 140 11.72 7.56 -10.96
CA LEU A 140 10.73 8.00 -11.96
C LEU A 140 9.57 8.71 -11.27
N LEU A 141 9.15 9.86 -11.80
CA LEU A 141 7.98 10.59 -11.30
C LEU A 141 6.81 10.45 -12.28
N GLU A 142 5.66 10.05 -11.75
CA GLU A 142 4.45 9.81 -12.49
C GLU A 142 3.50 11.02 -12.52
N ASN A 143 2.89 11.28 -13.68
CA ASN A 143 1.75 12.19 -13.79
C ASN A 143 0.47 11.57 -13.21
N VAL A 144 -0.23 12.32 -12.37
CA VAL A 144 -1.48 11.86 -11.76
C VAL A 144 -2.70 12.38 -12.51
N SER A 145 -3.80 11.61 -12.47
CA SER A 145 -5.12 12.16 -12.80
C SER A 145 -5.58 13.11 -11.69
N THR A 146 -6.16 14.24 -12.09
CA THR A 146 -6.71 15.23 -11.14
C THR A 146 -8.10 15.64 -11.52
N TYR A 147 -8.93 15.96 -10.52
CA TYR A 147 -10.28 16.47 -10.75
C TYR A 147 -10.32 18.01 -10.72
N ILE A 148 -9.31 18.67 -10.15
CA ILE A 148 -9.23 20.12 -10.12
C ILE A 148 -7.86 20.63 -10.60
N ARG A 149 -7.84 21.86 -11.11
CA ARG A 149 -6.64 22.69 -11.30
C ARG A 149 -6.77 23.96 -10.45
N PHE A 150 -5.65 24.51 -9.98
CA PHE A 150 -5.67 25.68 -9.10
C PHE A 150 -5.53 26.97 -9.89
N ARG A 151 -6.14 28.05 -9.40
CA ARG A 151 -5.99 29.40 -9.97
C ARG A 151 -4.54 29.89 -9.91
N ALA A 152 -3.78 29.39 -8.94
CA ALA A 152 -2.38 29.71 -8.73
C ALA A 152 -1.42 29.03 -9.72
N ASP A 153 -1.86 27.99 -10.48
CA ASP A 153 -0.97 27.30 -11.40
C ASP A 153 -0.43 28.28 -12.46
N SER A 154 0.90 28.38 -12.51
CA SER A 154 1.66 29.25 -13.42
C SER A 154 2.27 28.49 -14.60
N MET A 155 2.20 27.16 -14.58
CA MET A 155 2.64 26.27 -15.66
C MET A 155 1.69 25.08 -15.81
N THR A 156 1.75 24.40 -16.94
CA THR A 156 1.06 23.12 -17.17
C THR A 156 1.76 21.98 -16.45
N GLU A 157 1.07 20.85 -16.27
CA GLU A 157 1.63 19.65 -15.61
C GLU A 157 2.83 19.09 -16.39
N ALA A 158 2.75 19.09 -17.72
CA ALA A 158 3.85 18.66 -18.58
C ALA A 158 5.08 19.59 -18.49
N GLU A 159 4.87 20.91 -18.42
CA GLU A 159 5.96 21.87 -18.19
C GLU A 159 6.59 21.68 -16.80
N PHE A 160 5.77 21.45 -15.77
CA PHE A 160 6.24 21.14 -14.42
C PHE A 160 7.12 19.89 -14.40
N MET A 161 6.64 18.79 -14.97
CA MET A 161 7.39 17.53 -15.03
C MET A 161 8.67 17.64 -15.86
N ALA A 162 8.61 18.31 -17.02
CA ALA A 162 9.79 18.55 -17.85
C ALA A 162 10.85 19.38 -17.09
N ALA A 163 10.42 20.41 -16.36
CA ALA A 163 11.32 21.22 -15.54
C ALA A 163 11.88 20.43 -14.35
N LEU A 164 11.07 19.60 -13.69
CA LEU A 164 11.50 18.74 -12.58
C LEU A 164 12.57 17.74 -13.02
N ALA A 165 12.32 17.02 -14.12
CA ALA A 165 13.28 16.08 -14.70
C ALA A 165 14.59 16.78 -15.11
N ALA A 166 14.50 17.94 -15.75
CA ALA A 166 15.67 18.71 -16.15
C ALA A 166 16.52 19.20 -14.97
N ARG A 167 15.89 19.58 -13.84
CA ARG A 167 16.58 20.11 -12.65
C ARG A 167 17.15 19.03 -11.74
N THR A 168 16.54 17.85 -11.69
CA THR A 168 16.88 16.79 -10.74
C THR A 168 17.55 15.58 -11.37
N GLY A 169 17.45 15.44 -12.69
CA GLY A 169 17.87 14.24 -13.41
C GLY A 169 16.98 13.03 -13.15
N CYS A 170 15.82 13.18 -12.50
CA CYS A 170 14.84 12.09 -12.39
C CYS A 170 14.32 11.71 -13.78
N GLY A 171 13.88 10.46 -13.93
CA GLY A 171 13.09 10.08 -15.09
C GLY A 171 11.62 10.38 -14.86
N LEU A 172 10.81 10.18 -15.90
CA LEU A 172 9.36 10.29 -15.84
C LEU A 172 8.74 8.92 -16.11
N LEU A 173 7.75 8.58 -15.30
CA LEU A 173 6.76 7.57 -15.63
C LEU A 173 5.60 8.32 -16.27
N LEU A 174 5.24 7.97 -17.50
CA LEU A 174 4.15 8.64 -18.20
C LEU A 174 2.95 7.71 -18.28
N ASP A 175 1.99 7.88 -17.38
CA ASP A 175 0.71 7.19 -17.52
C ASP A 175 -0.13 7.88 -18.60
N ILE A 176 -0.35 7.13 -19.67
CA ILE A 176 -1.11 7.57 -20.85
C ILE A 176 -2.59 7.65 -20.52
N ASN A 177 -3.09 6.81 -19.61
CA ASN A 177 -4.46 6.89 -19.13
C ASN A 177 -4.68 8.19 -18.37
N ASN A 178 -3.80 8.56 -17.43
CA ASN A 178 -3.85 9.83 -16.72
C ASN A 178 -3.81 11.06 -17.64
N LEU A 179 -3.00 11.04 -18.71
CA LEU A 179 -3.03 12.09 -19.73
C LEU A 179 -4.40 12.22 -20.40
N TYR A 180 -5.03 11.10 -20.76
CA TYR A 180 -6.36 11.09 -21.36
C TYR A 180 -7.43 11.58 -20.39
N VAL A 181 -7.39 11.11 -19.14
CA VAL A 181 -8.31 11.53 -18.07
C VAL A 181 -8.21 13.04 -17.84
N ASN A 182 -6.99 13.58 -17.75
CA ASN A 182 -6.76 15.02 -17.59
C ASN A 182 -7.22 15.82 -18.82
N GLN A 183 -7.03 15.30 -20.04
CA GLN A 183 -7.60 15.89 -21.25
C GLN A 183 -9.13 15.98 -21.18
N CYS A 184 -9.81 14.91 -20.76
CA CYS A 184 -11.28 14.91 -20.62
C CYS A 184 -11.75 15.84 -19.50
N ASN A 185 -11.05 15.87 -18.36
CA ASN A 185 -11.48 16.63 -17.20
C ASN A 185 -11.15 18.13 -17.32
N HIS A 186 -10.00 18.48 -17.88
CA HIS A 186 -9.51 19.87 -17.88
C HIS A 186 -9.51 20.53 -19.26
N GLY A 187 -9.78 19.78 -20.33
CA GLY A 187 -9.68 20.27 -21.71
C GLY A 187 -8.23 20.46 -22.16
N GLU A 188 -7.29 19.80 -21.48
CA GLU A 188 -5.87 19.77 -21.84
C GLU A 188 -5.65 18.94 -23.13
N ASP A 189 -4.58 19.22 -23.88
CA ASP A 189 -4.21 18.43 -25.06
C ASP A 189 -3.09 17.45 -24.69
N ALA A 190 -3.40 16.16 -24.66
CA ALA A 190 -2.45 15.10 -24.30
C ALA A 190 -1.26 15.00 -25.29
N LEU A 191 -1.48 15.30 -26.58
CA LEU A 191 -0.39 15.31 -27.56
C LEU A 191 0.54 16.50 -27.34
N ALA A 192 -0.01 17.67 -27.00
CA ALA A 192 0.78 18.85 -26.65
C ALA A 192 1.57 18.63 -25.35
N ALA A 193 0.96 17.97 -24.35
CA ALA A 193 1.64 17.58 -23.12
C ALA A 193 2.85 16.67 -23.40
N MET A 194 2.69 15.64 -24.23
CA MET A 194 3.81 14.78 -24.66
C MET A 194 4.88 15.53 -25.46
N ALA A 195 4.50 16.54 -26.24
CA ALA A 195 5.44 17.35 -27.01
C ALA A 195 6.35 18.21 -26.11
N ALA A 196 5.84 18.67 -24.96
CA ALA A 196 6.61 19.45 -23.99
C ALA A 196 7.72 18.64 -23.28
N ILE A 197 7.54 17.32 -23.17
CA ILE A 197 8.52 16.42 -22.53
C ILE A 197 9.60 16.02 -23.54
N ALA A 198 10.87 16.07 -23.13
CA ALA A 198 12.01 15.73 -23.98
C ALA A 198 12.19 14.20 -24.15
N PRO A 199 12.52 13.68 -25.35
CA PRO A 199 12.85 12.28 -25.53
C PRO A 199 14.03 11.87 -24.66
N GLY A 200 13.99 10.64 -24.14
CA GLY A 200 14.98 10.15 -23.18
C GLY A 200 14.71 10.54 -21.72
N SER A 201 13.71 11.38 -21.45
CA SER A 201 13.27 11.68 -20.06
C SER A 201 12.25 10.65 -19.54
N VAL A 202 11.46 10.06 -20.44
CA VAL A 202 10.47 9.03 -20.09
C VAL A 202 11.18 7.69 -19.95
N GLY A 203 11.15 7.12 -18.74
CA GLY A 203 11.75 5.83 -18.40
C GLY A 203 10.74 4.68 -18.41
N GLU A 204 9.44 4.99 -18.32
CA GLU A 204 8.36 4.03 -18.19
C GLU A 204 7.03 4.64 -18.67
N MET A 205 6.12 3.82 -19.17
CA MET A 205 4.75 4.20 -19.52
C MET A 205 3.75 3.24 -18.90
N HIS A 206 2.63 3.76 -18.41
CA HIS A 206 1.50 2.93 -17.97
C HIS A 206 0.33 3.05 -18.94
N LEU A 207 -0.43 1.96 -19.01
CA LEU A 207 -1.67 1.84 -19.76
C LEU A 207 -2.73 1.18 -18.88
N ALA A 208 -3.86 1.84 -18.71
CA ALA A 208 -4.97 1.36 -17.93
C ALA A 208 -6.32 1.80 -18.54
N GLY A 209 -7.41 1.26 -17.98
CA GLY A 209 -8.77 1.71 -18.23
C GLY A 209 -9.30 2.68 -17.17
N HIS A 210 -10.39 3.37 -17.49
CA HIS A 210 -11.01 4.40 -16.66
C HIS A 210 -12.54 4.32 -16.69
N LEU A 211 -13.18 4.91 -15.69
CA LEU A 211 -14.63 5.00 -15.60
C LEU A 211 -15.12 6.36 -16.09
N ARG A 212 -15.96 6.38 -17.11
CA ARG A 212 -16.61 7.61 -17.58
C ARG A 212 -17.95 7.85 -16.89
N THR A 213 -18.06 8.95 -16.16
CA THR A 213 -19.32 9.42 -15.58
C THR A 213 -19.84 10.67 -16.33
N PRO A 214 -21.11 11.09 -16.10
CA PRO A 214 -21.62 12.33 -16.70
C PRO A 214 -20.84 13.59 -16.29
N GLN A 215 -20.15 13.57 -15.14
CA GLN A 215 -19.53 14.76 -14.54
C GLN A 215 -18.00 14.78 -14.65
N ALA A 216 -17.36 13.62 -14.71
CA ALA A 216 -15.92 13.46 -14.82
C ALA A 216 -15.53 12.10 -15.41
N VAL A 217 -14.33 12.01 -15.97
CA VAL A 217 -13.66 10.73 -16.16
C VAL A 217 -12.90 10.43 -14.87
N ILE A 218 -13.21 9.30 -14.26
CA ILE A 218 -12.62 8.82 -13.02
C ILE A 218 -11.56 7.80 -13.39
N ASP A 219 -10.36 8.08 -12.94
CA ASP A 219 -9.29 7.12 -12.99
C ASP A 219 -9.42 6.11 -11.85
N HIS A 220 -9.59 4.83 -12.21
CA HIS A 220 -9.80 3.75 -11.24
C HIS A 220 -9.03 2.47 -11.59
N HIS A 221 -8.40 2.43 -12.77
CA HIS A 221 -7.66 1.27 -13.26
C HIS A 221 -8.40 -0.08 -13.09
N GLY A 222 -9.72 -0.07 -13.33
CA GLY A 222 -10.60 -1.22 -13.15
C GLY A 222 -11.28 -1.72 -14.42
N ASP A 223 -10.79 -1.29 -15.59
CA ASP A 223 -11.34 -1.68 -16.88
C ASP A 223 -10.22 -1.86 -17.91
N ARG A 224 -10.57 -2.44 -19.06
CA ARG A 224 -9.66 -2.58 -20.20
C ARG A 224 -9.20 -1.22 -20.72
N VAL A 225 -8.00 -1.19 -21.29
CA VAL A 225 -7.42 -0.01 -21.89
C VAL A 225 -8.30 0.49 -23.03
N ALA A 226 -8.79 1.72 -22.89
CA ALA A 226 -9.75 2.29 -23.83
C ALA A 226 -9.11 2.61 -25.20
N PRO A 227 -9.86 2.57 -26.32
CA PRO A 227 -9.33 2.86 -27.65
C PRO A 227 -8.58 4.22 -27.77
N PRO A 228 -9.07 5.33 -27.19
CA PRO A 228 -8.33 6.59 -27.22
C PRO A 228 -6.97 6.55 -26.49
N VAL A 229 -6.86 5.72 -25.45
CA VAL A 229 -5.60 5.52 -24.72
C VAL A 229 -4.61 4.73 -25.58
N TRP A 230 -5.08 3.73 -26.34
CA TRP A 230 -4.25 3.03 -27.32
C TRP A 230 -3.72 3.95 -28.44
N ASP A 231 -4.53 4.92 -28.88
CA ASP A 231 -4.12 5.90 -29.89
C ASP A 231 -3.04 6.84 -29.34
N LEU A 232 -3.21 7.32 -28.10
CA LEU A 232 -2.21 8.12 -27.40
C LEU A 232 -0.93 7.33 -27.13
N TYR A 233 -1.02 6.05 -26.78
CA TYR A 233 0.14 5.17 -26.64
C TYR A 233 0.92 5.05 -27.95
N GLY A 234 0.23 4.91 -29.07
CA GLY A 234 0.87 4.94 -30.40
C GLY A 234 1.61 6.25 -30.68
N ALA A 235 1.08 7.39 -30.22
CA ALA A 235 1.76 8.68 -30.31
C ALA A 235 2.96 8.78 -29.35
N ALA A 236 2.82 8.26 -28.13
CA ALA A 236 3.88 8.19 -27.13
C ALA A 236 5.07 7.36 -27.64
N LEU A 237 4.81 6.18 -28.24
CA LEU A 237 5.84 5.35 -28.87
C LEU A 237 6.60 6.14 -29.94
N ARG A 238 5.90 6.83 -30.86
CA ARG A 238 6.57 7.66 -31.89
C ARG A 238 7.43 8.78 -31.31
N ARG A 239 7.05 9.32 -30.15
CA ARG A 239 7.72 10.45 -29.51
C ARG A 239 8.92 10.02 -28.67
N PHE A 240 8.77 8.99 -27.84
CA PHE A 240 9.73 8.60 -26.82
C PHE A 240 10.47 7.29 -27.15
N GLY A 241 9.97 6.53 -28.12
CA GLY A 241 10.48 5.22 -28.47
C GLY A 241 9.84 4.10 -27.66
N ALA A 242 10.36 2.90 -27.86
CA ALA A 242 9.88 1.67 -27.24
C ALA A 242 10.42 1.51 -25.79
N VAL A 243 10.02 2.42 -24.90
CA VAL A 243 10.36 2.40 -23.47
C VAL A 243 9.59 1.28 -22.75
N PRO A 244 10.00 0.85 -21.53
CA PRO A 244 9.21 -0.07 -20.71
C PRO A 244 7.74 0.38 -20.59
N THR A 245 6.80 -0.54 -20.86
CA THR A 245 5.36 -0.25 -20.78
C THR A 245 4.67 -1.26 -19.86
N LEU A 246 3.82 -0.79 -18.96
CA LEU A 246 3.01 -1.63 -18.08
C LEU A 246 1.54 -1.63 -18.50
N ILE A 247 0.88 -2.78 -18.38
CA ILE A 247 -0.59 -2.81 -18.23
C ILE A 247 -0.92 -2.82 -16.75
N GLU A 248 -1.68 -1.81 -16.31
CA GLU A 248 -2.02 -1.59 -14.90
C GLU A 248 -3.50 -1.87 -14.62
N TRP A 249 -3.76 -2.54 -13.50
CA TRP A 249 -5.09 -2.81 -12.96
C TRP A 249 -5.06 -2.77 -11.41
N ASP A 250 -5.91 -1.96 -10.79
CA ASP A 250 -5.95 -1.73 -9.33
C ASP A 250 -7.29 -2.02 -8.65
N THR A 251 -8.38 -1.82 -9.37
CA THR A 251 -9.72 -2.23 -8.94
C THR A 251 -10.25 -3.31 -9.86
N ASP A 252 -11.25 -4.06 -9.41
CA ASP A 252 -11.95 -5.05 -10.24
C ASP A 252 -11.02 -6.04 -10.99
N ILE A 253 -9.90 -6.41 -10.34
CA ILE A 253 -8.78 -7.15 -10.91
C ILE A 253 -9.25 -8.31 -11.81
N PRO A 254 -8.83 -8.37 -13.08
CA PRO A 254 -9.42 -9.27 -14.05
C PRO A 254 -8.77 -10.65 -13.92
N SER A 255 -9.26 -11.63 -14.68
CA SER A 255 -8.53 -12.89 -14.84
C SER A 255 -7.15 -12.65 -15.47
N LEU A 256 -6.19 -13.52 -15.16
CA LEU A 256 -4.83 -13.40 -15.72
C LEU A 256 -4.83 -13.41 -17.26
N ASP A 257 -5.71 -14.18 -17.89
CA ASP A 257 -5.80 -14.25 -19.35
C ASP A 257 -6.17 -12.89 -19.98
N VAL A 258 -7.06 -12.13 -19.34
CA VAL A 258 -7.43 -10.78 -19.79
C VAL A 258 -6.24 -9.82 -19.65
N LEU A 259 -5.53 -9.87 -18.53
CA LEU A 259 -4.34 -9.05 -18.29
C LEU A 259 -3.23 -9.35 -19.32
N LEU A 260 -2.97 -10.63 -19.59
CA LEU A 260 -1.95 -11.07 -20.56
C LEU A 260 -2.35 -10.75 -22.01
N ASP A 261 -3.65 -10.77 -22.35
CA ASP A 261 -4.15 -10.33 -23.65
C ASP A 261 -3.81 -8.85 -23.92
N GLU A 262 -4.09 -7.96 -22.98
CA GLU A 262 -3.75 -6.54 -23.12
C GLU A 262 -2.23 -6.30 -23.17
N ALA A 263 -1.47 -7.05 -22.37
CA ALA A 263 -0.01 -7.01 -22.43
C ALA A 263 0.51 -7.46 -23.80
N GLY A 264 -0.10 -8.49 -24.39
CA GLY A 264 0.18 -8.94 -25.75
C GLY A 264 -0.12 -7.87 -26.80
N GLN A 265 -1.24 -7.15 -26.65
CA GLN A 265 -1.61 -6.04 -27.53
C GLN A 265 -0.63 -4.85 -27.44
N ALA A 266 -0.16 -4.52 -26.24
CA ALA A 266 0.89 -3.52 -26.05
C ALA A 266 2.21 -3.98 -26.65
N ALA A 267 2.61 -5.25 -26.44
CA ALA A 267 3.85 -5.82 -26.95
C ALA A 267 3.89 -5.81 -28.49
N GLN A 268 2.78 -6.09 -29.16
CA GLN A 268 2.68 -6.01 -30.63
C GLN A 268 2.85 -4.57 -31.14
N ARG A 269 2.36 -3.55 -30.42
CA ARG A 269 2.56 -2.14 -30.80
C ARG A 269 4.01 -1.70 -30.54
N HIS A 270 4.56 -2.14 -29.41
CA HIS A 270 5.95 -1.92 -29.00
C HIS A 270 6.95 -2.47 -30.03
N ALA A 271 6.78 -3.74 -30.42
CA ALA A 271 7.62 -4.41 -31.40
C ALA A 271 7.52 -3.76 -32.80
N ARG A 272 6.31 -3.48 -33.28
CA ARG A 272 6.10 -2.79 -34.58
C ARG A 272 6.82 -1.46 -34.63
N HIS A 273 6.81 -0.69 -33.53
CA HIS A 273 7.54 0.58 -33.48
C HIS A 273 9.05 0.37 -33.52
N ALA A 274 9.57 -0.57 -32.72
CA ALA A 274 11.00 -0.90 -32.69
C ALA A 274 11.54 -1.33 -34.07
N GLU A 275 10.77 -2.11 -34.84
CA GLU A 275 11.12 -2.55 -36.19
C GLU A 275 11.18 -1.40 -37.21
N THR A 276 10.29 -0.41 -37.08
CA THR A 276 10.23 0.73 -38.02
C THR A 276 11.41 1.71 -37.91
N GLY A 277 12.28 1.57 -36.90
CA GLY A 277 13.50 2.36 -36.75
C GLY A 277 13.26 3.88 -36.69
N THR A 278 12.03 4.31 -36.38
CA THR A 278 11.68 5.74 -36.37
C THR A 278 12.42 6.38 -35.20
N ARG A 279 13.40 7.25 -35.50
CA ARG A 279 14.10 8.01 -34.46
C ARG A 279 13.11 8.92 -33.73
N PRO A 280 13.26 9.09 -32.41
CA PRO A 280 12.41 9.99 -31.63
C PRO A 280 12.34 11.37 -32.30
N HIS A 281 11.13 11.88 -32.48
CA HIS A 281 10.89 13.04 -33.33
C HIS A 281 11.01 14.35 -32.54
N GLY A 282 11.94 15.22 -32.94
CA GLY A 282 11.97 16.66 -32.63
C GLY A 282 12.61 17.10 -31.29
N PRO A 283 13.28 18.27 -31.23
CA PRO A 283 13.72 18.86 -29.97
C PRO A 283 12.51 19.17 -29.07
N ALA A 284 12.70 19.12 -27.75
CA ALA A 284 11.69 19.66 -26.84
C ALA A 284 11.49 21.16 -27.10
N ILE A 285 10.26 21.65 -27.04
CA ILE A 285 10.00 23.10 -27.07
C ILE A 285 10.35 23.64 -25.68
N ALA A 286 11.63 23.91 -25.45
CA ALA A 286 12.09 24.52 -24.21
C ALA A 286 12.07 26.04 -24.33
N HIS A 287 11.01 26.67 -23.82
CA HIS A 287 11.08 28.07 -23.41
C HIS A 287 10.52 28.22 -21.99
N LEU A 288 11.40 28.09 -21.01
CA LEU A 288 11.18 28.70 -19.69
C LEU A 288 12.41 29.55 -19.38
N THR A 289 12.30 30.82 -19.79
CA THR A 289 13.16 31.89 -19.25
C THR A 289 12.70 32.13 -17.82
N GLY A 290 13.61 31.97 -16.86
CA GLY A 290 13.32 32.15 -15.45
C GLY A 290 12.81 33.55 -15.16
N ARG A 291 11.53 33.67 -14.83
CA ARG A 291 11.03 34.80 -14.05
C ARG A 291 11.19 34.43 -12.59
N ARG A 292 12.24 34.97 -11.96
CA ARG A 292 12.24 35.13 -10.50
C ARG A 292 11.39 36.37 -10.23
N ASP A 293 10.15 36.18 -9.78
CA ASP A 293 9.52 37.07 -8.80
C ASP A 293 8.18 36.52 -8.27
N ALA A 294 8.04 36.59 -6.95
CA ALA A 294 6.85 36.33 -6.12
C ALA A 294 6.25 34.91 -6.15
N GLY A 295 7.08 33.89 -5.85
CA GLY A 295 6.58 32.54 -5.58
C GLY A 295 5.89 32.46 -4.21
N ILE A 296 4.79 31.69 -4.15
CA ILE A 296 4.13 31.26 -2.91
C ILE A 296 5.19 30.63 -1.99
N SER A 297 5.27 31.01 -0.73
CA SER A 297 6.18 30.38 0.23
C SER A 297 5.74 28.94 0.55
N VAL A 298 6.67 28.09 1.01
CA VAL A 298 6.31 26.74 1.52
C VAL A 298 5.23 26.81 2.63
N MET A 299 5.21 27.90 3.40
CA MET A 299 4.16 28.16 4.40
C MET A 299 2.78 28.36 3.77
N GLU A 300 2.69 29.08 2.66
CA GLU A 300 1.42 29.28 1.95
C GLU A 300 0.97 28.00 1.22
N LEU A 301 1.90 27.19 0.70
CA LEU A 301 1.60 25.84 0.20
C LEU A 301 1.02 24.96 1.31
N ALA A 302 1.63 24.98 2.50
CA ALA A 302 1.13 24.23 3.65
C ALA A 302 -0.26 24.69 4.08
N ALA A 303 -0.52 26.01 4.08
CA ALA A 303 -1.84 26.54 4.39
C ALA A 303 -2.90 26.14 3.35
N LEU A 304 -2.53 26.10 2.06
CA LEU A 304 -3.42 25.64 0.99
C LEU A 304 -3.74 24.15 1.13
N GLN A 305 -2.74 23.31 1.38
CA GLN A 305 -2.93 21.87 1.59
C GLN A 305 -3.74 21.58 2.85
N GLN A 306 -3.51 22.31 3.95
CA GLN A 306 -4.31 22.19 5.18
C GLN A 306 -5.77 22.54 4.91
N GLN A 307 -6.05 23.67 4.25
CA GLN A 307 -7.41 24.07 3.91
C GLN A 307 -8.10 23.03 3.00
N PHE A 308 -7.38 22.48 2.04
CA PHE A 308 -7.89 21.40 1.18
C PHE A 308 -8.26 20.17 2.02
N ALA A 309 -7.34 19.73 2.90
CA ALA A 309 -7.53 18.58 3.76
C ALA A 309 -8.67 18.77 4.77
N ASP A 310 -8.84 19.98 5.33
CA ASP A 310 -9.94 20.30 6.23
C ASP A 310 -11.29 20.21 5.49
N ALA A 311 -11.36 20.72 4.26
CA ALA A 311 -12.55 20.67 3.42
C ALA A 311 -12.94 19.26 2.93
N LEU A 312 -12.00 18.29 2.95
CA LEU A 312 -12.32 16.88 2.69
C LEU A 312 -13.13 16.24 3.82
N ILE A 313 -12.97 16.74 5.05
CA ILE A 313 -13.64 16.21 6.24
C ILE A 313 -14.88 17.05 6.56
N ASP A 314 -14.72 18.37 6.56
CA ASP A 314 -15.75 19.34 6.89
C ASP A 314 -16.32 19.99 5.63
N ALA A 315 -17.54 19.59 5.27
CA ALA A 315 -18.24 20.14 4.12
C ALA A 315 -18.43 21.67 4.19
N GLY A 316 -18.48 22.26 5.40
CA GLY A 316 -18.58 23.70 5.61
C GLY A 316 -17.39 24.49 5.07
N GLN A 317 -16.23 23.86 4.91
CA GLN A 317 -15.02 24.50 4.38
C GLN A 317 -14.84 24.34 2.87
N THR A 318 -15.71 23.58 2.20
CA THR A 318 -15.62 23.29 0.77
C THR A 318 -15.58 24.54 -0.08
N SER A 319 -16.46 25.52 0.18
CA SER A 319 -16.56 26.72 -0.65
C SER A 319 -15.25 27.53 -0.65
N ALA A 320 -14.56 27.59 0.50
CA ALA A 320 -13.29 28.28 0.60
C ALA A 320 -12.17 27.56 -0.17
N ALA A 321 -12.12 26.23 -0.09
CA ALA A 321 -11.15 25.42 -0.84
C ALA A 321 -11.41 25.50 -2.36
N VAL A 322 -12.67 25.31 -2.77
CA VAL A 322 -13.10 25.35 -4.18
C VAL A 322 -12.94 26.74 -4.81
N GLY A 323 -13.05 27.82 -4.03
CA GLY A 323 -12.80 29.18 -4.53
C GLY A 323 -11.41 29.37 -5.14
N ARG A 324 -10.43 28.53 -4.75
CA ARG A 324 -9.06 28.54 -5.29
C ARG A 324 -8.90 27.73 -6.58
N CYS A 325 -9.93 27.05 -7.06
CA CYS A 325 -9.88 26.17 -8.23
C CYS A 325 -10.34 26.88 -9.52
N LYS A 326 -9.85 26.40 -10.68
CA LYS A 326 -10.17 26.93 -12.03
C LYS A 326 -11.49 26.41 -12.63
N SER A 327 -12.16 25.43 -12.01
CA SER A 327 -13.32 24.73 -12.61
C SER A 327 -14.68 25.30 -12.20
N ALA A 328 -15.61 25.41 -13.16
CA ALA A 328 -17.03 25.71 -12.90
C ALA A 328 -17.77 24.56 -12.19
N HIS A 329 -17.23 23.34 -12.22
CA HIS A 329 -17.75 22.14 -11.56
C HIS A 329 -16.92 21.75 -10.33
N ALA A 330 -16.15 22.68 -9.78
CA ALA A 330 -15.18 22.38 -8.74
C ALA A 330 -15.81 21.76 -7.48
N ASP A 331 -17.04 22.11 -7.10
CA ASP A 331 -17.72 21.47 -5.95
C ASP A 331 -17.94 19.96 -6.16
N HIS A 332 -18.46 19.58 -7.33
CA HIS A 332 -18.71 18.18 -7.65
C HIS A 332 -17.39 17.40 -7.79
N ARG A 333 -16.40 18.00 -8.45
CA ARG A 333 -15.08 17.38 -8.63
C ARG A 333 -14.30 17.26 -7.33
N PHE A 334 -14.47 18.22 -6.41
CA PHE A 334 -13.91 18.15 -5.07
C PHE A 334 -14.55 17.01 -4.26
N ALA A 335 -15.86 16.76 -4.45
CA ALA A 335 -16.54 15.65 -3.77
C ALA A 335 -16.00 14.27 -4.18
N LEU A 336 -15.39 14.13 -5.37
CA LEU A 336 -14.72 12.88 -5.78
C LEU A 336 -13.56 12.54 -4.85
N TYR A 337 -12.72 13.52 -4.44
CA TYR A 337 -11.65 13.28 -3.47
C TYR A 337 -12.20 12.83 -2.10
N ARG A 338 -13.34 13.39 -1.64
CA ARG A 338 -14.00 12.89 -0.42
C ARG A 338 -14.48 11.45 -0.57
N GLY A 339 -14.98 11.12 -1.77
CA GLY A 339 -15.39 9.77 -2.15
C GLY A 339 -14.23 8.79 -2.11
N ASN A 340 -13.09 9.15 -2.71
CA ASN A 340 -11.86 8.33 -2.72
C ASN A 340 -11.34 8.06 -1.31
N MET A 341 -11.25 9.09 -0.48
CA MET A 341 -10.84 8.96 0.92
C MET A 341 -11.76 8.01 1.70
N THR A 342 -13.08 8.17 1.53
CA THR A 342 -14.07 7.28 2.16
C THR A 342 -13.95 5.84 1.66
N SER A 343 -13.83 5.65 0.34
CA SER A 343 -13.67 4.34 -0.30
C SER A 343 -12.42 3.62 0.23
N THR A 344 -11.32 4.36 0.37
CA THR A 344 -10.05 3.85 0.89
C THR A 344 -10.18 3.36 2.33
N TRP A 345 -10.85 4.11 3.20
CA TRP A 345 -11.10 3.66 4.57
C TRP A 345 -11.95 2.39 4.62
N VAL A 346 -13.02 2.33 3.83
CA VAL A 346 -13.90 1.16 3.76
C VAL A 346 -13.13 -0.06 3.27
N LYS A 347 -12.38 0.07 2.17
CA LYS A 347 -11.58 -1.03 1.59
C LYS A 347 -10.53 -1.52 2.59
N THR A 348 -9.81 -0.61 3.23
CA THR A 348 -8.74 -0.94 4.17
C THR A 348 -9.29 -1.68 5.39
N LEU A 349 -10.34 -1.15 6.03
CA LEU A 349 -10.92 -1.81 7.21
C LEU A 349 -11.65 -3.11 6.84
N SER A 350 -12.30 -3.18 5.67
CA SER A 350 -12.92 -4.45 5.20
C SER A 350 -11.89 -5.55 4.98
N SER A 351 -10.67 -5.20 4.57
CA SER A 351 -9.58 -6.16 4.41
C SER A 351 -8.99 -6.60 5.74
N ALA A 352 -8.87 -5.68 6.71
CA ALA A 352 -8.29 -5.96 8.02
C ALA A 352 -9.27 -6.67 8.98
N TYR A 353 -10.58 -6.50 8.76
CA TYR A 353 -11.65 -6.96 9.65
C TYR A 353 -12.76 -7.74 8.93
N PRO A 354 -12.44 -8.85 8.22
CA PRO A 354 -13.41 -9.58 7.41
C PRO A 354 -14.54 -10.24 8.22
N VAL A 355 -14.28 -10.76 9.42
CA VAL A 355 -15.33 -11.35 10.27
C VAL A 355 -16.19 -10.27 10.91
N VAL A 356 -15.62 -9.15 11.37
CA VAL A 356 -16.43 -7.99 11.80
C VAL A 356 -17.35 -7.54 10.67
N ARG A 357 -16.85 -7.48 9.43
CA ARG A 357 -17.64 -7.17 8.23
C ARG A 357 -18.81 -8.14 8.06
N GLU A 358 -18.57 -9.44 8.16
CA GLU A 358 -19.63 -10.47 8.05
C GLU A 358 -20.66 -10.35 9.18
N LEU A 359 -20.22 -10.03 10.39
CA LEU A 359 -21.08 -9.89 11.57
C LEU A 359 -22.03 -8.69 11.49
N VAL A 360 -21.55 -7.55 10.98
CA VAL A 360 -22.32 -6.29 10.97
C VAL A 360 -22.93 -5.95 9.61
N GLY A 361 -22.44 -6.59 8.55
CA GLY A 361 -22.82 -6.32 7.17
C GLY A 361 -22.10 -5.12 6.53
N ASP A 362 -22.07 -5.11 5.20
CA ASP A 362 -21.30 -4.14 4.39
C ASP A 362 -21.74 -2.69 4.63
N GLU A 363 -23.04 -2.43 4.75
CA GLU A 363 -23.56 -1.06 4.95
C GLU A 363 -23.14 -0.49 6.30
N PHE A 364 -23.26 -1.28 7.37
CA PHE A 364 -22.88 -0.85 8.71
C PHE A 364 -21.37 -0.67 8.82
N LEU A 365 -20.58 -1.60 8.25
CA LEU A 365 -19.13 -1.43 8.20
C LEU A 365 -18.72 -0.17 7.43
N ALA A 366 -19.37 0.13 6.31
CA ALA A 366 -19.10 1.36 5.57
C ALA A 366 -19.42 2.61 6.41
N GLY A 367 -20.48 2.57 7.23
CA GLY A 367 -20.78 3.58 8.23
C GLY A 367 -19.70 3.72 9.30
N LEU A 368 -19.28 2.59 9.89
CA LEU A 368 -18.21 2.52 10.90
C LEU A 368 -16.90 3.06 10.37
N ALA A 369 -16.49 2.67 9.16
CA ALA A 369 -15.23 3.11 8.56
C ALA A 369 -15.19 4.63 8.37
N ARG A 370 -16.31 5.24 7.94
CA ARG A 370 -16.44 6.70 7.85
C ARG A 370 -16.37 7.38 9.21
N ALA A 371 -17.02 6.82 10.22
CA ALA A 371 -17.01 7.37 11.57
C ALA A 371 -15.61 7.28 12.20
N TYR A 372 -14.98 6.11 12.09
CA TYR A 372 -13.62 5.84 12.54
C TYR A 372 -12.60 6.76 11.86
N GLY A 373 -12.56 6.83 10.53
CA GLY A 373 -11.60 7.64 9.80
C GLY A 373 -11.70 9.15 10.07
N ARG A 374 -12.89 9.63 10.45
CA ARG A 374 -13.10 11.02 10.92
C ARG A 374 -12.64 11.24 12.35
N ALA A 375 -12.85 10.27 13.24
CA ALA A 375 -12.50 10.36 14.66
C ALA A 375 -11.01 10.13 14.91
N ILE A 376 -10.41 9.19 14.16
CA ILE A 376 -9.03 8.73 14.30
C ILE A 376 -8.42 8.75 12.88
N PRO A 377 -7.94 9.93 12.42
CA PRO A 377 -7.34 10.04 11.10
C PRO A 377 -6.04 9.23 11.02
N ALA A 378 -5.68 8.81 9.80
CA ALA A 378 -4.42 8.12 9.59
C ALA A 378 -3.22 9.03 9.95
N ASP A 379 -2.20 8.45 10.58
CA ASP A 379 -0.94 9.12 10.92
C ASP A 379 0.25 8.55 10.13
N ASN A 380 0.03 7.44 9.42
CA ASN A 380 1.04 6.71 8.67
C ASN A 380 0.75 6.66 7.16
N PRO A 381 1.77 6.83 6.30
CA PRO A 381 1.61 6.62 4.86
C PRO A 381 1.26 5.16 4.49
N ASP A 382 1.61 4.20 5.34
CA ASP A 382 1.34 2.78 5.15
C ASP A 382 -0.06 2.42 5.67
N LEU A 383 -1.01 2.21 4.73
CA LEU A 383 -2.40 1.86 5.05
C LEU A 383 -2.54 0.53 5.80
N ASN A 384 -1.54 -0.35 5.79
CA ASN A 384 -1.56 -1.58 6.61
C ASN A 384 -1.49 -1.27 8.12
N ARG A 385 -1.31 0.00 8.49
CA ARG A 385 -1.37 0.50 9.88
C ARG A 385 -2.71 1.19 10.20
N PHE A 386 -3.52 1.49 9.20
CA PHE A 386 -4.82 2.12 9.37
C PHE A 386 -5.85 1.09 9.85
N GLY A 387 -6.27 1.22 11.10
CA GLY A 387 -7.17 0.29 11.77
C GLY A 387 -6.74 -0.05 13.19
N ALA A 388 -5.52 0.29 13.60
CA ALA A 388 -4.98 -0.08 14.93
C ALA A 388 -5.87 0.34 16.12
N GLY A 389 -6.56 1.48 16.03
CA GLY A 389 -7.46 1.96 17.07
C GLY A 389 -8.92 1.51 16.93
N PHE A 390 -9.25 0.65 15.96
CA PHE A 390 -10.63 0.32 15.62
C PHE A 390 -11.35 -0.42 16.74
N ALA A 391 -10.66 -1.37 17.41
CA ALA A 391 -11.21 -2.06 18.57
C ALA A 391 -11.55 -1.09 19.71
N ASP A 392 -10.64 -0.17 20.04
CA ASP A 392 -10.85 0.85 21.08
C ASP A 392 -11.99 1.79 20.73
N PHE A 393 -12.07 2.21 19.45
CA PHE A 393 -13.18 3.01 18.93
C PHE A 393 -14.53 2.30 19.15
N LEU A 394 -14.62 1.01 18.78
CA LEU A 394 -15.84 0.22 18.93
C LEU A 394 -16.30 0.11 20.39
N ARG A 395 -15.40 0.08 21.37
CA ARG A 395 -15.79 0.06 22.80
C ARG A 395 -16.60 1.28 23.22
N SER A 396 -16.40 2.41 22.55
CA SER A 396 -17.08 3.68 22.84
C SER A 396 -18.17 4.05 21.83
N PHE A 397 -18.39 3.21 20.82
CA PHE A 397 -19.32 3.51 19.73
C PHE A 397 -20.73 2.99 20.04
N GLU A 398 -21.62 3.90 20.45
CA GLU A 398 -22.98 3.58 20.92
C GLU A 398 -23.78 2.69 19.96
N ALA A 399 -23.68 2.92 18.64
CA ALA A 399 -24.43 2.13 17.67
C ALA A 399 -23.95 0.68 17.52
N ALA A 400 -22.82 0.29 18.12
CA ALA A 400 -22.34 -1.09 18.20
C ALA A 400 -22.59 -1.75 19.58
N ALA A 401 -23.28 -1.07 20.50
CA ALA A 401 -23.45 -1.54 21.89
C ALA A 401 -24.21 -2.88 22.01
N ASP A 402 -25.07 -3.21 21.03
CA ASP A 402 -25.80 -4.48 20.99
C ASP A 402 -24.91 -5.70 20.71
N LEU A 403 -23.66 -5.47 20.27
CA LEU A 403 -22.64 -6.50 20.04
C LEU A 403 -21.45 -6.27 20.98
N PRO A 404 -21.58 -6.55 22.29
CA PRO A 404 -20.55 -6.21 23.28
C PRO A 404 -19.22 -6.94 23.08
N TYR A 405 -19.22 -8.03 22.31
CA TYR A 405 -18.02 -8.80 21.93
C TYR A 405 -17.33 -8.28 20.66
N LEU A 406 -17.92 -7.34 19.92
CA LEU A 406 -17.37 -6.82 18.67
C LEU A 406 -15.98 -6.16 18.81
N PRO A 407 -15.70 -5.39 19.88
CA PRO A 407 -14.36 -4.86 20.12
C PRO A 407 -13.30 -5.96 20.29
N ASP A 408 -13.65 -7.05 20.96
CA ASP A 408 -12.73 -8.19 21.17
C ASP A 408 -12.52 -8.97 19.87
N MET A 409 -13.55 -9.10 19.05
CA MET A 409 -13.42 -9.64 17.69
C MET A 409 -12.49 -8.77 16.83
N ALA A 410 -12.65 -7.44 16.87
CA ALA A 410 -11.76 -6.53 16.16
C ALA A 410 -10.31 -6.65 16.67
N ALA A 411 -10.09 -6.76 17.98
CA ALA A 411 -8.74 -6.95 18.53
C ALA A 411 -8.09 -8.26 18.03
N LEU A 412 -8.87 -9.35 17.94
CA LEU A 412 -8.44 -10.64 17.39
C LEU A 412 -8.07 -10.51 15.90
N GLU A 413 -8.93 -9.92 15.08
CA GLU A 413 -8.66 -9.76 13.64
C GLU A 413 -7.47 -8.83 13.39
N TRP A 414 -7.32 -7.77 14.20
CA TRP A 414 -6.13 -6.93 14.13
C TRP A 414 -4.85 -7.71 14.48
N ALA A 415 -4.90 -8.64 15.44
CA ALA A 415 -3.75 -9.50 15.74
C ALA A 415 -3.38 -10.40 14.54
N LEU A 416 -4.36 -10.96 13.83
CA LEU A 416 -4.13 -11.71 12.58
C LEU A 416 -3.56 -10.83 11.48
N HIS A 417 -4.12 -9.64 11.27
CA HIS A 417 -3.62 -8.65 10.32
C HIS A 417 -2.17 -8.27 10.62
N ARG A 418 -1.83 -7.97 11.88
CA ARG A 418 -0.44 -7.67 12.27
C ARG A 418 0.50 -8.87 12.12
N ALA A 419 0.02 -10.09 12.38
CA ALA A 419 0.81 -11.30 12.16
C ALA A 419 1.14 -11.51 10.68
N HIS A 420 0.25 -11.13 9.76
CA HIS A 420 0.49 -11.21 8.30
C HIS A 420 1.73 -10.42 7.89
N TYR A 421 1.92 -9.23 8.44
CA TYR A 421 3.03 -8.34 8.12
C TYR A 421 4.23 -8.48 9.08
N ALA A 422 4.13 -9.29 10.14
CA ALA A 422 5.22 -9.40 11.10
C ALA A 422 6.54 -9.85 10.43
N PRO A 423 7.71 -9.36 10.86
CA PRO A 423 8.99 -9.76 10.28
C PRO A 423 9.20 -11.28 10.33
N SER A 424 9.78 -11.84 9.26
CA SER A 424 10.12 -13.27 9.21
C SER A 424 11.40 -13.54 10.02
N THR A 425 11.26 -14.16 11.19
CA THR A 425 12.40 -14.58 12.04
C THR A 425 12.43 -16.11 12.11
N PRO A 426 13.60 -16.75 12.14
CA PRO A 426 13.65 -18.19 12.38
C PRO A 426 12.99 -18.55 13.72
N ALA A 427 12.08 -19.52 13.72
CA ALA A 427 11.55 -20.09 14.95
C ALA A 427 12.57 -21.04 15.60
N LEU A 428 12.44 -21.24 16.91
CA LEU A 428 13.17 -22.27 17.65
C LEU A 428 12.76 -23.65 17.11
N ASP A 429 13.73 -24.41 16.61
CA ASP A 429 13.51 -25.78 16.15
C ASP A 429 13.77 -26.82 17.26
N ALA A 430 13.34 -28.06 17.00
CA ALA A 430 13.50 -29.16 17.94
C ALA A 430 14.98 -29.50 18.22
N GLN A 431 15.87 -29.29 17.25
CA GLN A 431 17.30 -29.57 17.41
C GLN A 431 17.94 -28.58 18.39
N ARG A 432 17.58 -27.30 18.28
CA ARG A 432 18.06 -26.24 19.17
C ARG A 432 17.49 -26.41 20.57
N LEU A 433 16.22 -26.76 20.70
CA LEU A 433 15.63 -27.06 22.00
C LEU A 433 16.31 -28.27 22.66
N ALA A 434 16.56 -29.34 21.91
CA ALA A 434 17.24 -30.54 22.41
C ALA A 434 18.71 -30.30 22.81
N SER A 435 19.32 -29.19 22.37
CA SER A 435 20.67 -28.80 22.79
C SER A 435 20.73 -28.15 24.18
N ILE A 436 19.58 -27.77 24.74
CA ILE A 436 19.47 -27.21 26.09
C ILE A 436 19.48 -28.36 27.09
N ALA A 437 20.37 -28.31 28.08
CA ALA A 437 20.42 -29.32 29.13
C ALA A 437 19.10 -29.35 29.92
N PRO A 438 18.57 -30.54 30.27
CA PRO A 438 17.31 -30.65 31.02
C PRO A 438 17.27 -29.80 32.30
N ASP A 439 18.37 -29.79 33.06
CA ASP A 439 18.51 -29.03 34.30
C ASP A 439 18.54 -27.50 34.08
N GLY A 440 18.84 -27.05 32.86
CA GLY A 440 18.86 -25.63 32.48
C GLY A 440 17.56 -25.12 31.86
N LEU A 441 16.69 -26.03 31.38
CA LEU A 441 15.48 -25.66 30.64
C LEU A 441 14.50 -24.85 31.50
N GLU A 442 14.34 -25.19 32.77
CA GLU A 442 13.45 -24.45 33.69
C GLU A 442 13.87 -22.99 33.87
N ALA A 443 15.17 -22.69 33.81
CA ALA A 443 15.72 -21.34 33.94
C ALA A 443 15.70 -20.55 32.63
N CYS A 444 15.51 -21.22 31.49
CA CYS A 444 15.49 -20.55 30.19
C CYS A 444 14.35 -19.55 30.06
N ARG A 445 14.64 -18.43 29.40
CA ARG A 445 13.63 -17.48 28.93
C ARG A 445 13.49 -17.65 27.42
N PHE A 446 12.26 -17.63 26.93
CA PHE A 446 12.01 -17.70 25.50
C PHE A 446 11.40 -16.40 25.02
N ALA A 447 11.90 -15.89 23.90
CA ALA A 447 11.24 -14.83 23.17
C ALA A 447 10.15 -15.44 22.28
N LEU A 448 8.94 -14.87 22.33
CA LEU A 448 7.90 -15.23 21.37
C LEU A 448 8.27 -14.70 19.98
N HIS A 449 7.87 -15.43 18.95
CA HIS A 449 8.05 -15.00 17.58
C HIS A 449 7.28 -13.69 17.31
N PRO A 450 7.81 -12.73 16.52
CA PRO A 450 7.13 -11.44 16.28
C PRO A 450 5.73 -11.54 15.67
N ALA A 451 5.43 -12.65 15.00
CA ALA A 451 4.10 -12.97 14.45
C ALA A 451 3.17 -13.67 15.46
N THR A 452 3.58 -13.79 16.72
CA THR A 452 2.81 -14.44 17.78
C THR A 452 2.08 -13.42 18.63
N CYS A 453 0.78 -13.61 18.82
CA CYS A 453 -0.04 -12.81 19.71
C CYS A 453 -0.96 -13.71 20.55
N LEU A 454 -0.98 -13.47 21.86
CA LEU A 454 -1.91 -14.13 22.78
C LEU A 454 -3.18 -13.29 22.91
N LEU A 455 -4.31 -13.97 22.91
CA LEU A 455 -5.63 -13.36 23.03
C LEU A 455 -6.35 -13.97 24.22
N ALA A 456 -6.99 -13.11 25.00
CA ALA A 456 -7.94 -13.49 26.03
C ALA A 456 -9.15 -12.58 25.92
N SER A 457 -10.34 -13.18 25.98
CA SER A 457 -11.61 -12.47 25.95
C SER A 457 -12.56 -13.11 26.94
N GLU A 458 -13.44 -12.30 27.53
CA GLU A 458 -14.57 -12.78 28.32
C GLU A 458 -15.69 -13.35 27.43
N TRP A 459 -15.56 -13.18 26.11
CA TRP A 459 -16.52 -13.61 25.11
C TRP A 459 -15.95 -14.76 24.25
N ALA A 460 -16.86 -15.49 23.61
CA ALA A 460 -16.56 -16.63 22.75
C ALA A 460 -16.03 -16.20 21.37
N VAL A 461 -15.21 -15.15 21.29
CA VAL A 461 -14.71 -14.58 20.02
C VAL A 461 -13.78 -15.53 19.28
N VAL A 462 -12.98 -16.34 19.97
CA VAL A 462 -12.09 -17.32 19.33
C VAL A 462 -12.89 -18.42 18.60
N PRO A 463 -13.82 -19.16 19.25
CA PRO A 463 -14.64 -20.14 18.54
C PRO A 463 -15.58 -19.48 17.51
N LEU A 464 -16.05 -18.25 17.75
CA LEU A 464 -16.83 -17.50 16.77
C LEU A 464 -16.02 -17.21 15.50
N TRP A 465 -14.79 -16.72 15.63
CA TRP A 465 -13.93 -16.44 14.48
C TRP A 465 -13.60 -17.71 13.70
N LEU A 466 -13.31 -18.81 14.40
CA LEU A 466 -13.05 -20.12 13.79
C LEU A 466 -14.26 -20.63 13.00
N ALA A 467 -15.49 -20.41 13.48
CA ALA A 467 -16.72 -20.82 12.80
C ALA A 467 -16.96 -20.08 11.46
N HIS A 468 -16.40 -18.88 11.29
CA HIS A 468 -16.46 -18.15 10.01
C HIS A 468 -15.43 -18.63 8.99
N GLN A 469 -14.46 -19.46 9.38
CA GLN A 469 -13.46 -19.96 8.44
C GLN A 469 -14.03 -21.02 7.49
N PRO A 470 -13.44 -21.20 6.30
CA PRO A 470 -13.81 -22.30 5.41
C PRO A 470 -13.70 -23.65 6.15
N CYS A 471 -14.79 -24.42 6.15
CA CYS A 471 -14.89 -25.69 6.90
C CYS A 471 -14.71 -25.52 8.43
N GLY A 472 -15.03 -24.35 8.98
CA GLY A 472 -15.01 -24.07 10.41
C GLY A 472 -15.99 -24.93 11.24
N PRO A 473 -15.81 -24.99 12.57
CA PRO A 473 -16.74 -25.65 13.47
C PRO A 473 -18.12 -24.97 13.49
N ALA A 474 -19.06 -25.56 14.23
CA ALA A 474 -20.33 -24.91 14.50
C ALA A 474 -20.12 -23.60 15.30
N PHE A 475 -20.99 -22.62 15.03
CA PHE A 475 -21.04 -21.37 15.80
C PHE A 475 -21.25 -21.64 17.29
N PRO A 476 -20.64 -20.84 18.19
CA PRO A 476 -20.84 -20.98 19.62
C PRO A 476 -22.31 -20.76 19.99
N ALA A 477 -22.85 -21.62 20.87
CA ALA A 477 -24.23 -21.52 21.34
C ALA A 477 -24.44 -20.35 22.33
N GLU A 478 -23.40 -19.97 23.06
CA GLU A 478 -23.40 -18.89 24.04
C GLU A 478 -22.18 -17.99 23.81
N MET A 479 -22.41 -16.69 23.67
CA MET A 479 -21.33 -15.73 23.48
C MET A 479 -20.66 -15.31 24.78
N ALA A 480 -21.39 -15.32 25.91
CA ALA A 480 -20.90 -14.92 27.23
C ALA A 480 -20.06 -16.03 27.89
N ALA A 481 -19.03 -16.50 27.19
CA ALA A 481 -18.12 -17.54 27.64
C ALA A 481 -16.68 -17.15 27.31
N ALA A 482 -15.80 -17.18 28.30
CA ALA A 482 -14.40 -16.79 28.10
C ALA A 482 -13.71 -17.68 27.07
N SER A 483 -12.89 -17.08 26.22
CA SER A 483 -12.08 -17.80 25.23
C SER A 483 -10.65 -17.28 25.18
N HIS A 484 -9.72 -18.20 24.94
CA HIS A 484 -8.29 -17.91 24.82
C HIS A 484 -7.81 -18.35 23.45
N GLY A 485 -7.00 -17.51 22.84
CA GLY A 485 -6.53 -17.70 21.48
C GLY A 485 -5.02 -17.47 21.36
N LEU A 486 -4.45 -18.11 20.34
CA LEU A 486 -3.06 -17.92 19.94
C LEU A 486 -3.03 -17.65 18.44
N VAL A 487 -2.62 -16.44 18.08
CA VAL A 487 -2.30 -16.09 16.70
C VAL A 487 -0.84 -16.41 16.46
N THR A 488 -0.55 -17.12 15.37
CA THR A 488 0.81 -17.40 14.87
C THR A 488 0.83 -17.32 13.35
N ARG A 489 2.02 -17.40 12.76
CA ARG A 489 2.22 -17.50 11.31
C ARG A 489 3.26 -18.56 10.97
N PRO A 490 2.97 -19.87 11.15
CA PRO A 490 3.88 -20.90 10.69
C PRO A 490 3.92 -20.90 9.16
N GLY A 491 5.13 -20.82 8.60
CA GLY A 491 5.30 -20.54 7.19
C GLY A 491 4.90 -19.10 6.87
N TRP A 492 3.79 -18.91 6.15
CA TRP A 492 3.48 -17.64 5.48
C TRP A 492 2.11 -17.05 5.77
N GLN A 493 1.17 -17.84 6.32
CA GLN A 493 -0.22 -17.40 6.54
C GLN A 493 -0.55 -17.36 8.03
N PRO A 494 -1.15 -16.26 8.53
CA PRO A 494 -1.59 -16.20 9.91
C PRO A 494 -2.68 -17.24 10.18
N GLN A 495 -2.66 -17.79 11.38
CA GLN A 495 -3.71 -18.67 11.85
C GLN A 495 -4.01 -18.43 13.32
N LEU A 496 -5.25 -18.72 13.70
CA LEU A 496 -5.73 -18.69 15.07
C LEU A 496 -5.90 -20.12 15.59
N MET A 497 -5.44 -20.35 16.81
CA MET A 497 -5.68 -21.59 17.55
C MET A 497 -6.39 -21.29 18.86
N ALA A 498 -7.37 -22.11 19.21
CA ALA A 498 -7.96 -22.07 20.55
C ALA A 498 -6.97 -22.66 21.56
N LEU A 499 -6.82 -21.97 22.70
CA LEU A 499 -6.06 -22.44 23.84
C LEU A 499 -6.99 -22.78 24.99
N ASN A 500 -6.61 -23.78 25.78
CA ASN A 500 -7.17 -23.92 27.13
C ASN A 500 -6.52 -22.90 28.10
N ALA A 501 -7.11 -22.74 29.28
CA ALA A 501 -6.65 -21.76 30.26
C ALA A 501 -5.20 -22.02 30.76
N ALA A 502 -4.78 -23.27 30.87
CA ALA A 502 -3.43 -23.65 31.31
C ALA A 502 -2.38 -23.31 30.24
N GLN A 503 -2.65 -23.64 28.97
CA GLN A 503 -1.80 -23.28 27.83
C GLN A 503 -1.64 -21.77 27.70
N HIS A 504 -2.74 -21.02 27.82
CA HIS A 504 -2.70 -19.56 27.78
C HIS A 504 -1.90 -18.98 28.95
N ALA A 505 -2.10 -19.48 30.18
CA ALA A 505 -1.36 -19.04 31.36
C ALA A 505 0.15 -19.24 31.21
N ALA A 506 0.57 -20.40 30.70
CA ALA A 506 1.99 -20.69 30.44
C ALA A 506 2.60 -19.69 29.44
N LEU A 507 1.94 -19.51 28.29
CA LEU A 507 2.43 -18.61 27.25
C LEU A 507 2.42 -17.14 27.70
N ALA A 508 1.47 -16.72 28.53
CA ALA A 508 1.43 -15.36 29.08
C ALA A 508 2.63 -15.06 29.99
N VAL A 509 3.11 -16.06 30.75
CA VAL A 509 4.36 -15.93 31.52
C VAL A 509 5.56 -15.79 30.58
N LEU A 510 5.63 -16.59 29.52
CA LEU A 510 6.72 -16.47 28.53
C LEU A 510 6.68 -15.12 27.79
N ALA A 511 5.49 -14.65 27.39
CA ALA A 511 5.28 -13.37 26.73
C ALA A 511 5.73 -12.18 27.58
N SER A 512 5.56 -12.26 28.91
CA SER A 512 6.03 -11.26 29.87
C SER A 512 7.51 -11.41 30.25
N GLY A 513 8.23 -12.32 29.57
CA GLY A 513 9.66 -12.55 29.75
C GLY A 513 10.00 -13.47 30.91
N GLY A 514 9.03 -14.19 31.49
CA GLY A 514 9.24 -15.18 32.54
C GLY A 514 10.07 -16.39 32.10
N THR A 515 10.50 -17.21 33.07
CA THR A 515 11.23 -18.45 32.77
C THR A 515 10.28 -19.57 32.38
N PHE A 516 10.81 -20.62 31.75
CA PHE A 516 10.03 -21.81 31.41
C PHE A 516 9.43 -22.48 32.64
N GLY A 517 10.19 -22.61 33.74
CA GLY A 517 9.69 -23.17 35.00
C GLY A 517 8.48 -22.37 35.54
N ALA A 518 8.56 -21.04 35.57
CA ALA A 518 7.45 -20.20 35.99
C ALA A 518 6.22 -20.33 35.06
N ALA A 519 6.44 -20.58 33.77
CA ALA A 519 5.36 -20.85 32.83
C ALA A 519 4.69 -22.20 33.10
N LEU A 520 5.46 -23.25 33.45
CA LEU A 520 4.91 -24.53 33.87
C LEU A 520 4.13 -24.40 35.18
N ASP A 521 4.65 -23.67 36.17
CA ASP A 521 3.94 -23.41 37.43
C ASP A 521 2.58 -22.73 37.18
N ALA A 522 2.55 -21.74 36.28
CA ALA A 522 1.31 -21.06 35.91
C ALA A 522 0.31 -21.99 35.19
N ALA A 523 0.81 -22.94 34.39
CA ALA A 523 -0.02 -23.94 33.72
C ALA A 523 -0.60 -24.95 34.73
N PHE A 524 0.25 -25.54 35.58
CA PHE A 524 -0.16 -26.51 36.60
C PHE A 524 -1.08 -25.89 37.65
N GLY A 525 -0.95 -24.60 37.94
CA GLY A 525 -1.90 -23.87 38.78
C GLY A 525 -3.30 -23.73 38.19
N ARG A 526 -3.49 -24.01 36.89
CA ARG A 526 -4.80 -24.03 36.20
C ARG A 526 -5.29 -25.43 35.90
N ASP A 527 -4.39 -26.36 35.62
CA ASP A 527 -4.68 -27.77 35.35
C ASP A 527 -3.55 -28.66 35.87
N GLU A 528 -3.83 -29.43 36.93
CA GLU A 528 -2.85 -30.35 37.52
C GLU A 528 -2.38 -31.45 36.55
N ASN A 529 -3.16 -31.73 35.50
CA ASN A 529 -2.85 -32.73 34.48
C ASN A 529 -2.27 -32.11 33.20
N PHE A 530 -1.74 -30.88 33.27
CA PHE A 530 -1.20 -30.17 32.12
C PHE A 530 -0.15 -30.98 31.36
N ASP A 531 -0.42 -31.27 30.09
CA ASP A 531 0.51 -32.01 29.22
C ASP A 531 1.57 -31.06 28.65
N VAL A 532 2.72 -31.03 29.35
CA VAL A 532 3.89 -30.23 28.97
C VAL A 532 4.43 -30.66 27.60
N ALA A 533 4.48 -31.97 27.33
CA ALA A 533 5.08 -32.50 26.11
C ALA A 533 4.23 -32.13 24.89
N ALA A 534 2.91 -32.32 24.96
CA ALA A 534 2.00 -31.94 23.89
C ALA A 534 1.99 -30.43 23.65
N SER A 535 2.03 -29.62 24.72
CA SER A 535 2.06 -28.16 24.60
C SER A 535 3.35 -27.65 23.96
N LEU A 536 4.50 -28.22 24.34
CA LEU A 536 5.79 -27.88 23.74
C LEU A 536 5.88 -28.29 22.26
N GLN A 537 5.38 -29.49 21.92
CA GLN A 537 5.28 -29.93 20.51
C GLN A 537 4.42 -28.99 19.69
N LEU A 538 3.28 -28.54 20.25
CA LEU A 538 2.42 -27.55 19.62
C LEU A 538 3.18 -26.23 19.39
N TRP A 539 3.86 -25.69 20.41
CA TRP A 539 4.57 -24.42 20.29
C TRP A 539 5.69 -24.44 19.24
N LEU A 540 6.40 -25.57 19.13
CA LEU A 540 7.41 -25.79 18.08
C LEU A 540 6.77 -25.87 16.70
N ALA A 541 5.73 -26.69 16.53
CA ALA A 541 5.04 -26.86 15.24
C ALA A 541 4.43 -25.55 14.74
N GLN A 542 4.03 -24.68 15.67
CA GLN A 542 3.39 -23.39 15.42
C GLN A 542 4.38 -22.22 15.32
N GLY A 543 5.68 -22.48 15.52
CA GLY A 543 6.71 -21.45 15.47
C GLY A 543 6.52 -20.34 16.50
N VAL A 544 6.00 -20.68 17.68
CA VAL A 544 5.63 -19.72 18.75
C VAL A 544 6.87 -19.05 19.36
N LEU A 545 7.98 -19.77 19.42
CA LEU A 545 9.22 -19.33 20.07
C LEU A 545 10.25 -18.95 18.98
N ALA A 546 10.92 -17.81 19.09
CA ALA A 546 11.97 -17.37 18.15
C ALA A 546 13.40 -17.61 18.66
N GLY A 547 13.59 -17.80 19.97
CA GLY A 547 14.90 -18.11 20.54
C GLY A 547 14.88 -18.30 22.05
N ALA A 548 15.89 -19.01 22.56
CA ALA A 548 16.16 -19.12 23.99
C ALA A 548 17.23 -18.09 24.39
N VAL A 549 16.95 -17.30 25.42
CA VAL A 549 17.95 -16.50 26.11
C VAL A 549 18.37 -17.30 27.33
N GLU A 550 19.58 -17.84 27.32
CA GLU A 550 20.18 -18.45 28.51
C GLU A 550 20.31 -17.36 29.59
N GLY A 551 19.83 -17.66 30.79
CA GLY A 551 19.92 -16.74 31.92
C GLY A 551 21.38 -16.39 32.20
N ALA A 552 21.66 -15.10 32.32
CA ALA A 552 22.95 -14.59 32.81
C ALA A 552 23.22 -15.02 34.26
#